data_AF-A0A327GZE8-F1
#
_entry.id   AF-A0A327GZE8-F1
#
_cell.length_a   1.000
_cell.length_b   1.000
_cell.length_c   1.000
_cell.angle_alpha   90.00
_cell.angle_beta   90.00
_cell.angle_gamma   90.00
#
_symmetry.space_group_name_H-M   'P 1'
#
loop_
_entity.id
_entity.type
_entity.pdbx_description
1 polymer ?
#
loop_
_entity_poly.entity_id
_entity_poly.type
_entity_poly.pdbx_seq_one_letter_code
_entity_poly.pdbx_strand_id
1 'polypeptide(L)'
;MNKSLPSTFNFITNEFNLKNVRRLRLRWNRSDLEGITEFKQLMDVVQKYEILAHMKLGEDGIEHLAEIIPEEGGLEKIDNIPTFDVLEIHEKDEETGSYLASVNLTHSIPMMMLDLEKIHLHPPYGLDKDGLELNFTGRSDSMKRLIELFKITMPWDSISIQSVKSNEGDVWRNILTERQIEVLRQAVLLGYYSEERGIKIKDLAESMGMARSTMGGHLKLIEQSVMSKVVDDIG
;
A
#
# COMPACT_ATOMS: atom_id res chain seq x y z
N MET A 1 -11.90 -12.66 56.74
CA MET A 1 -11.73 -11.25 56.31
C MET A 1 -11.58 -11.22 54.80
N ASN A 2 -12.69 -11.00 54.10
CA ASN A 2 -12.72 -10.69 52.67
C ASN A 2 -12.47 -9.19 52.50
N LYS A 3 -11.41 -8.80 51.80
CA LYS A 3 -11.27 -7.41 51.31
C LYS A 3 -11.66 -7.40 49.83
N SER A 4 -12.81 -6.80 49.56
CA SER A 4 -13.30 -6.47 48.22
C SER A 4 -12.32 -5.51 47.52
N LEU A 5 -11.96 -5.83 46.29
CA LEU A 5 -11.28 -4.91 45.37
C LEU A 5 -12.23 -3.77 44.98
N PRO A 6 -11.76 -2.51 44.86
CA PRO A 6 -12.58 -1.43 44.33
C PRO A 6 -12.88 -1.65 42.85
N SER A 7 -14.18 -1.61 42.54
CA SER A 7 -14.73 -1.57 41.20
C SER A 7 -14.37 -0.27 40.47
N THR A 8 -14.37 -0.37 39.14
CA THR A 8 -14.35 0.69 38.10
C THR A 8 -12.99 1.28 37.71
N PHE A 9 -12.25 0.55 36.89
CA PHE A 9 -11.55 1.16 35.75
C PHE A 9 -12.59 1.52 34.70
N ASN A 10 -13.04 2.78 34.70
CA ASN A 10 -13.73 3.33 33.54
C ASN A 10 -12.70 3.46 32.42
N PHE A 11 -12.72 2.51 31.47
CA PHE A 11 -12.14 2.77 30.16
C PHE A 11 -12.95 3.91 29.55
N ILE A 12 -12.38 5.12 29.57
CA ILE A 12 -12.79 6.16 28.64
C ILE A 12 -12.38 5.64 27.27
N THR A 13 -13.29 4.92 26.60
CA THR A 13 -13.20 4.72 25.16
C THR A 13 -13.50 6.07 24.52
N ASN A 14 -12.51 6.97 24.56
CA ASN A 14 -12.48 8.06 23.61
C ASN A 14 -12.31 7.39 22.25
N GLU A 15 -13.41 7.26 21.51
CA GLU A 15 -13.34 7.01 20.08
C GLU A 15 -12.50 8.13 19.47
N PHE A 16 -11.22 7.87 19.23
CA PHE A 16 -10.37 8.80 18.51
C PHE A 16 -11.00 9.05 17.14
N ASN A 17 -11.45 10.29 16.92
CA ASN A 17 -12.08 10.66 15.67
C ASN A 17 -11.02 10.94 14.61
N LEU A 18 -10.53 9.91 13.91
CA LEU A 18 -9.52 9.98 12.84
C LEU A 18 -9.98 10.74 11.57
N LYS A 19 -11.01 11.59 11.64
CA LYS A 19 -11.52 12.43 10.53
C LYS A 19 -10.43 13.27 9.85
N ASN A 20 -9.34 13.55 10.57
CA ASN A 20 -8.29 14.43 10.13
C ASN A 20 -7.05 13.72 9.59
N VAL A 21 -7.04 12.38 9.44
CA VAL A 21 -5.90 11.63 8.89
C VAL A 21 -6.22 11.12 7.48
N ARG A 22 -5.26 11.28 6.57
CA ARG A 22 -5.37 10.87 5.15
C ARG A 22 -4.24 9.92 4.80
N ARG A 23 -4.54 8.98 3.90
CA ARG A 23 -3.56 8.27 3.08
C ARG A 23 -3.44 8.98 1.75
N LEU A 24 -2.22 9.10 1.26
CA LEU A 24 -1.89 9.75 0.01
C LEU A 24 -0.92 8.84 -0.73
N ARG A 25 -1.28 8.46 -1.95
CA ARG A 25 -0.38 7.83 -2.91
C ARG A 25 -0.08 8.83 -4.01
N LEU A 26 1.20 9.06 -4.27
CA LEU A 26 1.67 9.87 -5.39
C LEU A 26 2.43 8.96 -6.34
N ARG A 27 2.16 9.10 -7.65
CA ARG A 27 2.85 8.37 -8.70
C ARG A 27 3.37 9.31 -9.77
N TRP A 28 4.62 9.09 -10.14
CA TRP A 28 5.30 9.74 -11.25
C TRP A 28 5.63 8.70 -12.31
N ASN A 29 5.41 9.04 -13.57
CA ASN A 29 5.89 8.26 -14.69
C ASN A 29 7.39 8.46 -14.82
N ARG A 30 8.05 7.43 -15.35
CA ARG A 30 9.51 7.44 -15.55
C ARG A 30 10.01 8.64 -16.36
N SER A 31 9.28 9.07 -17.39
CA SER A 31 9.64 10.21 -18.25
C SER A 31 9.72 11.54 -17.50
N ASP A 32 8.89 11.73 -16.47
CA ASP A 32 8.81 12.99 -15.72
C ASP A 32 9.94 13.10 -14.68
N LEU A 33 10.60 11.98 -14.40
CA LEU A 33 11.75 11.88 -13.50
C LEU A 33 13.09 12.11 -14.21
N GLU A 34 13.14 12.02 -15.54
CA GLU A 34 14.37 12.17 -16.35
C GLU A 34 15.07 13.52 -16.15
N GLY A 35 14.30 14.56 -15.82
CA GLY A 35 14.82 15.90 -15.54
C GLY A 35 15.51 16.03 -14.18
N ILE A 36 15.41 15.03 -13.31
CA ILE A 36 15.92 15.06 -11.93
C ILE A 36 17.11 14.10 -11.85
N THR A 37 18.30 14.65 -11.63
CA THR A 37 19.57 13.93 -11.77
C THR A 37 19.64 12.69 -10.89
N GLU A 38 19.20 12.77 -9.64
CA GLU A 38 19.25 11.64 -8.70
C GLU A 38 18.36 10.48 -9.15
N PHE A 39 17.14 10.76 -9.63
CA PHE A 39 16.25 9.72 -10.14
C PHE A 39 16.74 9.16 -11.46
N LYS A 40 17.26 10.01 -12.34
CA LYS A 40 17.84 9.56 -13.60
C LYS A 40 19.00 8.59 -13.38
N GLN A 41 19.94 8.93 -12.49
CA GLN A 41 21.07 8.07 -12.16
C GLN A 41 20.61 6.70 -11.65
N LEU A 42 19.60 6.67 -10.78
CA LEU A 42 19.03 5.42 -10.29
C LEU A 42 18.32 4.65 -11.41
N MET A 43 17.46 5.31 -12.18
CA MET A 43 16.74 4.73 -13.32
C MET A 43 17.71 4.09 -14.33
N ASP A 44 18.85 4.70 -14.61
CA ASP A 44 19.84 4.18 -15.57
C ASP A 44 20.50 2.87 -15.12
N VAL A 45 20.39 2.49 -13.84
CA VAL A 45 21.09 1.33 -13.27
C VAL A 45 20.19 0.31 -12.59
N VAL A 46 18.90 0.61 -12.36
CA VAL A 46 17.92 -0.36 -11.82
C VAL A 46 16.66 -0.46 -12.69
N GLN A 47 16.17 -1.70 -12.80
CA GLN A 47 14.83 -2.01 -13.31
C GLN A 47 13.77 -1.81 -12.21
N LYS A 48 14.12 -2.18 -10.97
CA LYS A 48 13.28 -2.03 -9.78
C LYS A 48 14.15 -1.66 -8.57
N TYR A 49 13.66 -0.73 -7.77
CA TYR A 49 14.17 -0.42 -6.45
C TYR A 49 12.98 -0.15 -5.53
N GLU A 50 12.74 -1.03 -4.55
CA GLU A 50 11.62 -0.91 -3.63
C GLU A 50 12.10 -0.96 -2.18
N ILE A 51 11.79 0.09 -1.42
CA ILE A 51 12.04 0.14 0.00
C ILE A 51 10.94 -0.65 0.70
N LEU A 52 11.35 -1.65 1.47
CA LEU A 52 10.49 -2.56 2.22
C LEU A 52 10.36 -2.15 3.70
N ALA A 53 11.40 -1.56 4.27
CA ALA A 53 11.41 -1.10 5.66
C ALA A 53 12.37 0.06 5.91
N HIS A 54 12.04 0.93 6.86
CA HIS A 54 12.97 1.88 7.48
C HIS A 54 13.70 1.20 8.64
N MET A 55 15.02 1.20 8.63
CA MET A 55 15.83 0.52 9.65
C MET A 55 16.38 1.52 10.66
N LYS A 56 17.03 2.58 10.18
CA LYS A 56 17.66 3.59 11.03
C LYS A 56 17.61 4.95 10.37
N LEU A 57 17.23 5.96 11.16
CA LEU A 57 17.18 7.35 10.74
C LEU A 57 18.39 8.07 11.37
N GLY A 58 19.13 8.84 10.58
CA GLY A 58 20.28 9.60 11.04
C GLY A 58 20.55 10.84 10.18
N GLU A 59 21.46 11.69 10.66
CA GLU A 59 21.89 12.89 9.92
C GLU A 59 22.70 12.52 8.67
N ASP A 60 23.37 11.36 8.69
CA ASP A 60 24.17 10.83 7.58
C ASP A 60 23.35 10.00 6.56
N GLY A 61 22.03 10.02 6.68
CA GLY A 61 21.11 9.30 5.80
C GLY A 61 20.10 8.43 6.53
N ILE A 62 19.26 7.77 5.74
CA ILE A 62 18.29 6.80 6.22
C ILE A 62 18.66 5.42 5.69
N GLU A 63 18.88 4.50 6.61
CA GLU A 63 19.13 3.09 6.31
C GLU A 63 17.78 2.38 6.09
N HIS A 64 17.70 1.64 5.00
CA HIS A 64 16.52 0.92 4.56
C HIS A 64 16.84 -0.55 4.31
N LEU A 65 15.80 -1.38 4.42
CA LEU A 65 15.79 -2.69 3.76
C LEU A 65 15.10 -2.51 2.41
N ALA A 66 15.74 -2.94 1.32
CA ALA A 66 15.23 -2.76 -0.03
C ALA A 66 15.36 -4.03 -0.88
N GLU A 67 14.39 -4.21 -1.78
CA GLU A 67 14.50 -5.11 -2.91
C GLU A 67 15.04 -4.33 -4.13
N ILE A 68 16.06 -4.88 -4.79
CA ILE A 68 16.72 -4.25 -5.93
C ILE A 68 16.80 -5.24 -7.08
N ILE A 69 16.32 -4.85 -8.25
CA ILE A 69 16.56 -5.55 -9.52
C ILE A 69 17.43 -4.62 -10.37
N PRO A 70 18.73 -4.87 -10.47
CA PRO A 70 19.63 -4.03 -11.24
C PRO A 70 19.42 -4.20 -12.75
N GLU A 71 19.87 -3.22 -13.52
CA GLU A 71 20.05 -3.36 -14.97
C GLU A 71 21.23 -4.29 -15.29
N GLU A 72 21.45 -4.57 -16.59
CA GLU A 72 22.61 -5.33 -17.05
C GLU A 72 23.92 -4.75 -16.47
N GLY A 73 24.74 -5.61 -15.85
CA GLY A 73 25.95 -5.22 -15.13
C GLY A 73 25.85 -5.32 -13.60
N GLY A 74 24.66 -5.60 -13.05
CA GLY A 74 24.48 -5.89 -11.63
C GLY A 74 24.61 -4.66 -10.72
N LEU A 75 24.77 -4.91 -9.42
CA LEU A 75 24.79 -3.85 -8.39
C LEU A 75 26.03 -2.92 -8.47
N GLU A 76 27.11 -3.32 -9.14
CA GLU A 76 28.35 -2.52 -9.24
C GLU A 76 28.12 -1.13 -9.84
N LYS A 77 27.09 -0.98 -10.67
CA LYS A 77 26.74 0.33 -11.25
C LYS A 77 26.12 1.27 -10.21
N ILE A 78 25.44 0.73 -9.19
CA ILE A 78 24.80 1.49 -8.12
C ILE A 78 25.83 2.17 -7.23
N ASP A 79 27.00 1.55 -7.01
CA ASP A 79 28.09 2.10 -6.20
C ASP A 79 28.61 3.46 -6.70
N ASN A 80 28.28 3.83 -7.94
CA ASN A 80 28.64 5.12 -8.52
C ASN A 80 27.62 6.23 -8.27
N ILE A 81 26.50 5.93 -7.59
CA ILE A 81 25.46 6.90 -7.25
C ILE A 81 25.82 7.56 -5.91
N PRO A 82 26.15 8.87 -5.87
CA PRO A 82 26.65 9.51 -4.65
C PRO A 82 25.69 9.51 -3.46
N THR A 83 24.40 9.32 -3.70
CA THR A 83 23.33 9.40 -2.69
C THR A 83 22.76 8.04 -2.30
N PHE A 84 23.41 6.95 -2.76
CA PHE A 84 22.94 5.59 -2.60
C PHE A 84 24.12 4.67 -2.28
N ASP A 85 24.15 4.15 -1.06
CA ASP A 85 25.15 3.17 -0.64
C ASP A 85 24.48 1.80 -0.44
N VAL A 86 25.03 0.74 -1.04
CA VAL A 86 24.68 -0.64 -0.68
C VAL A 86 25.55 -1.04 0.50
N LEU A 87 24.94 -1.28 1.66
CA LEU A 87 25.66 -1.59 2.90
C LEU A 87 25.91 -3.10 3.06
N GLU A 88 24.87 -3.90 2.84
CA GLU A 88 24.91 -5.35 3.03
C GLU A 88 23.91 -6.03 2.09
N ILE A 89 24.33 -7.12 1.46
CA ILE A 89 23.45 -7.98 0.65
C ILE A 89 23.06 -9.17 1.53
N HIS A 90 21.76 -9.32 1.78
CA HIS A 90 21.19 -10.38 2.62
C HIS A 90 20.87 -11.63 1.80
N GLU A 91 20.29 -11.43 0.62
CA GLU A 91 19.83 -12.49 -0.25
C GLU A 91 19.95 -12.09 -1.72
N LYS A 92 20.18 -13.07 -2.58
CA LYS A 92 20.09 -12.96 -4.03
C LYS A 92 19.19 -14.07 -4.55
N ASP A 93 18.17 -13.69 -5.30
CA ASP A 93 17.31 -14.61 -6.03
C ASP A 93 17.88 -14.82 -7.44
N GLU A 94 18.33 -16.04 -7.74
CA GLU A 94 18.90 -16.39 -9.05
C GLU A 94 17.84 -16.51 -10.16
N GLU A 95 16.56 -16.71 -9.82
CA GLU A 95 15.46 -16.82 -10.80
C GLU A 95 15.03 -15.43 -11.29
N THR A 96 14.85 -14.50 -10.35
CA THR A 96 14.41 -13.14 -10.67
C THR A 96 15.55 -12.16 -10.89
N GLY A 97 16.77 -12.50 -10.43
CA GLY A 97 17.91 -11.59 -10.42
C GLY A 97 17.80 -10.48 -9.36
N SER A 98 16.86 -10.61 -8.42
CA SER A 98 16.64 -9.62 -7.37
C SER A 98 17.61 -9.80 -6.20
N TYR A 99 17.85 -8.70 -5.49
CA TYR A 99 18.66 -8.64 -4.29
C TYR A 99 17.83 -8.07 -3.14
N LEU A 100 17.91 -8.70 -1.98
CA LEU A 100 17.49 -8.11 -0.72
C LEU A 100 18.72 -7.49 -0.06
N ALA A 101 18.72 -6.17 0.12
CA ALA A 101 19.88 -5.44 0.61
C ALA A 101 19.52 -4.39 1.66
N SER A 102 20.44 -4.17 2.59
CA SER A 102 20.47 -2.95 3.39
C SER A 102 21.15 -1.84 2.59
N VAL A 103 20.49 -0.70 2.49
CA VAL A 103 20.99 0.46 1.74
C VAL A 103 20.92 1.73 2.59
N ASN A 104 21.85 2.65 2.41
CA ASN A 104 21.78 3.99 2.97
C ASN A 104 21.45 4.99 1.88
N LEU A 105 20.51 5.90 2.18
CA LEU A 105 20.07 6.92 1.26
C LEU A 105 20.24 8.31 1.87
N THR A 106 20.91 9.18 1.12
CA THR A 106 21.13 10.59 1.50
C THR A 106 20.45 11.58 0.56
N HIS A 107 19.58 11.09 -0.33
CA HIS A 107 18.87 11.94 -1.29
C HIS A 107 17.81 12.85 -0.62
N SER A 108 17.41 13.89 -1.34
CA SER A 108 16.58 15.00 -0.84
C SER A 108 15.22 14.58 -0.29
N ILE A 109 14.58 13.54 -0.83
CA ILE A 109 13.25 13.08 -0.37
C ILE A 109 13.31 12.39 1.02
N PRO A 110 14.11 11.34 1.27
CA PRO A 110 14.28 10.73 2.58
C PRO A 110 14.71 11.74 3.62
N MET A 111 15.67 12.62 3.29
CA MET A 111 16.11 13.64 4.23
C MET A 111 14.98 14.63 4.54
N MET A 112 14.19 15.05 3.55
CA MET A 112 12.98 15.84 3.78
C MET A 112 11.98 15.12 4.70
N MET A 113 11.89 13.78 4.66
CA MET A 113 10.98 13.04 5.55
C MET A 113 11.31 13.22 7.03
N LEU A 114 12.57 13.48 7.40
CA LEU A 114 12.96 13.74 8.78
C LEU A 114 12.29 15.00 9.34
N ASP A 115 12.00 15.98 8.49
CA ASP A 115 11.45 17.28 8.87
C ASP A 115 9.92 17.35 8.80
N LEU A 116 9.27 16.34 8.22
CA LEU A 116 7.82 16.35 8.02
C LEU A 116 7.05 15.92 9.27
N GLU A 117 6.79 16.87 10.18
CA GLU A 117 5.94 16.61 11.33
C GLU A 117 4.53 16.11 10.94
N LYS A 118 4.05 15.06 11.63
CA LYS A 118 2.68 14.50 11.49
C LYS A 118 2.39 13.91 10.11
N ILE A 119 3.44 13.56 9.37
CA ILE A 119 3.43 12.82 8.12
C ILE A 119 4.34 11.63 8.29
N HIS A 120 3.94 10.49 7.75
CA HIS A 120 4.75 9.29 7.71
C HIS A 120 4.72 8.74 6.29
N LEU A 121 5.86 8.71 5.62
CA LEU A 121 6.08 7.91 4.42
C LEU A 121 6.19 6.46 4.89
N HIS A 122 5.36 5.55 4.39
CA HIS A 122 5.43 4.14 4.79
C HIS A 122 5.76 3.24 3.60
N PRO A 123 6.62 2.23 3.81
CA PRO A 123 6.82 1.14 2.87
C PRO A 123 5.53 0.32 2.60
N PRO A 124 5.48 -0.43 1.48
CA PRO A 124 6.44 -0.37 0.39
C PRO A 124 6.27 0.90 -0.46
N TYR A 125 7.39 1.42 -0.96
CA TYR A 125 7.44 2.49 -1.95
C TYR A 125 8.74 2.39 -2.73
N GLY A 126 8.76 2.88 -3.97
CA GLY A 126 9.89 2.59 -4.83
C GLY A 126 9.72 3.04 -6.27
N LEU A 127 10.76 2.76 -7.04
CA LEU A 127 10.90 3.06 -8.46
C LEU A 127 10.90 1.74 -9.23
N ASP A 128 10.17 1.70 -10.34
CA ASP A 128 10.23 0.60 -11.29
C ASP A 128 10.22 1.11 -12.75
N LYS A 129 9.90 0.21 -13.70
CA LYS A 129 9.77 0.53 -15.12
C LYS A 129 8.69 1.56 -15.44
N ASP A 130 7.63 1.63 -14.62
CA ASP A 130 6.52 2.55 -14.84
C ASP A 130 6.82 3.90 -14.19
N GLY A 131 7.57 3.91 -13.08
CA GLY A 131 8.11 5.12 -12.46
C GLY A 131 8.14 5.02 -10.94
N LEU A 132 7.97 6.15 -10.25
CA LEU A 132 8.10 6.25 -8.80
C LEU A 132 6.72 6.24 -8.14
N GLU A 133 6.52 5.43 -7.11
CA GLU A 133 5.37 5.51 -6.21
C GLU A 133 5.84 5.84 -4.79
N LEU A 134 5.18 6.81 -4.15
CA LEU A 134 5.38 7.15 -2.73
C LEU A 134 4.05 7.11 -1.97
N ASN A 135 4.07 6.50 -0.77
CA ASN A 135 2.89 6.25 0.05
C ASN A 135 2.97 6.96 1.41
N PHE A 136 2.10 7.93 1.66
CA PHE A 136 2.09 8.74 2.87
C PHE A 136 0.82 8.52 3.70
N THR A 137 0.96 8.58 5.02
CA THR A 137 -0.14 8.74 5.97
C THR A 137 0.13 9.94 6.86
N GLY A 138 -0.84 10.83 7.03
CA GLY A 138 -0.62 12.00 7.88
C GLY A 138 -1.85 12.84 8.14
N ARG A 139 -1.70 13.87 8.97
CA ARG A 139 -2.78 14.83 9.19
C ARG A 139 -3.09 15.60 7.89
N SER A 140 -4.38 15.85 7.66
CA SER A 140 -4.92 16.46 6.43
C SER A 140 -4.29 17.83 6.12
N ASP A 141 -4.02 18.65 7.13
CA ASP A 141 -3.36 19.95 7.00
C ASP A 141 -1.88 19.83 6.60
N SER A 142 -1.19 18.83 7.13
CA SER A 142 0.22 18.55 6.83
C SER A 142 0.35 17.94 5.43
N MET A 143 -0.58 17.04 5.05
CA MET A 143 -0.70 16.51 3.68
C MET A 143 -0.93 17.59 2.63
N LYS A 144 -1.78 18.59 2.91
CA LYS A 144 -1.98 19.71 1.97
C LYS A 144 -0.68 20.46 1.67
N ARG A 145 0.12 20.73 2.71
CA ARG A 145 1.42 21.41 2.57
C ARG A 145 2.42 20.55 1.76
N LEU A 146 2.45 19.24 2.00
CA LEU A 146 3.28 18.31 1.22
C LEU A 146 2.89 18.31 -0.27
N ILE A 147 1.59 18.25 -0.55
CA ILE A 147 1.02 18.31 -1.90
C ILE A 147 1.41 19.63 -2.58
N GLU A 148 1.30 20.76 -1.88
CA GLU A 148 1.71 22.08 -2.42
C GLU A 148 3.22 22.14 -2.71
N LEU A 149 4.05 21.55 -1.84
CA LEU A 149 5.50 21.48 -2.05
C LEU A 149 5.83 20.66 -3.31
N PHE A 150 5.32 19.43 -3.41
CA PHE A 150 5.59 18.57 -4.57
C PHE A 150 5.03 19.15 -5.87
N LYS A 151 3.90 19.86 -5.87
CA LYS A 151 3.41 20.53 -7.09
C LYS A 151 4.43 21.49 -7.71
N ILE A 152 5.27 22.09 -6.89
CA ILE A 152 6.25 23.10 -7.33
C ILE A 152 7.59 22.43 -7.65
N THR A 153 8.02 21.47 -6.83
CA THR A 153 9.36 20.88 -6.94
C THR A 153 9.41 19.66 -7.85
N MET A 154 8.35 18.87 -7.89
CA MET A 154 8.31 17.56 -8.54
C MET A 154 6.84 17.16 -8.81
N PRO A 155 6.17 17.78 -9.79
CA PRO A 155 4.76 17.53 -10.07
C PRO A 155 4.55 16.06 -10.47
N TRP A 156 3.48 15.46 -9.96
CA TRP A 156 3.14 14.05 -10.20
C TRP A 156 2.14 13.88 -11.34
N ASP A 157 2.07 12.68 -11.88
CA ASP A 157 1.10 12.28 -12.92
C ASP A 157 -0.23 11.85 -12.31
N SER A 158 -0.16 11.04 -11.25
CA SER A 158 -1.35 10.52 -10.56
C SER A 158 -1.27 10.70 -9.05
N ILE A 159 -2.43 11.02 -8.47
CA ILE A 159 -2.61 11.20 -7.02
C ILE A 159 -3.88 10.48 -6.56
N SER A 160 -3.74 9.68 -5.51
CA SER A 160 -4.87 9.06 -4.81
C SER A 160 -4.89 9.52 -3.35
N ILE A 161 -6.04 10.03 -2.89
CA ILE A 161 -6.23 10.54 -1.52
C ILE A 161 -7.38 9.80 -0.86
N GLN A 162 -7.10 9.09 0.22
CA GLN A 162 -8.08 8.31 0.97
C GLN A 162 -8.16 8.78 2.44
N SER A 163 -9.33 8.71 3.08
CA SER A 163 -9.46 8.97 4.52
C SER A 163 -9.16 7.72 5.33
N VAL A 164 -8.35 7.81 6.39
CA VAL A 164 -8.04 6.63 7.24
C VAL A 164 -9.28 6.05 7.93
N LYS A 165 -10.36 6.84 8.09
CA LYS A 165 -11.62 6.39 8.69
C LYS A 165 -12.61 5.73 7.71
N SER A 166 -12.16 5.32 6.54
CA SER A 166 -12.86 4.28 5.79
C SER A 166 -12.39 2.94 6.34
N ASN A 167 -12.90 2.56 7.53
CA ASN A 167 -12.64 1.30 8.22
C ASN A 167 -12.43 0.17 7.22
N GLU A 168 -11.23 -0.39 7.13
CA GLU A 168 -10.89 -1.48 6.19
C GLU A 168 -11.81 -2.71 6.38
N GLY A 169 -12.47 -2.84 7.54
CA GLY A 169 -13.53 -3.82 7.79
C GLY A 169 -14.96 -3.39 7.45
N ASP A 170 -15.28 -2.08 7.41
CA ASP A 170 -16.65 -1.60 7.16
C ASP A 170 -16.86 -1.10 5.74
N VAL A 171 -15.83 -0.65 5.04
CA VAL A 171 -15.95 -0.21 3.63
C VAL A 171 -16.44 -1.36 2.76
N TRP A 172 -15.82 -2.54 2.90
CA TRP A 172 -16.22 -3.74 2.18
C TRP A 172 -17.56 -4.32 2.68
N ARG A 173 -17.93 -4.08 3.95
CA ARG A 173 -19.27 -4.44 4.45
C ARG A 173 -20.35 -3.49 3.93
N ASN A 174 -20.02 -2.23 3.67
CA ASN A 174 -21.00 -1.22 3.25
C ASN A 174 -21.33 -1.28 1.75
N ILE A 175 -20.55 -2.00 0.94
CA ILE A 175 -20.85 -2.17 -0.50
C ILE A 175 -21.85 -3.31 -0.78
N LEU A 176 -22.14 -4.16 0.21
CA LEU A 176 -23.06 -5.28 0.12
C LEU A 176 -24.12 -5.19 1.22
N THR A 177 -25.35 -5.61 0.91
CA THR A 177 -26.38 -5.84 1.93
C THR A 177 -26.04 -7.06 2.79
N GLU A 178 -26.58 -7.16 4.00
CA GLU A 178 -26.41 -8.35 4.87
C GLU A 178 -26.76 -9.66 4.15
N ARG A 179 -27.82 -9.65 3.32
CA ARG A 179 -28.20 -10.83 2.53
C ARG A 179 -27.16 -11.19 1.47
N GLN A 180 -26.55 -10.20 0.83
CA GLN A 180 -25.48 -10.41 -0.13
C GLN A 180 -24.19 -10.89 0.54
N ILE A 181 -23.87 -10.40 1.74
CA ILE A 181 -22.73 -10.89 2.54
C ILE A 181 -22.93 -12.37 2.89
N GLU A 182 -24.13 -12.76 3.29
CA GLU A 182 -24.47 -14.16 3.60
C GLU A 182 -24.30 -15.06 2.37
N VAL A 183 -24.82 -14.63 1.21
CA VAL A 183 -24.67 -15.35 -0.06
C VAL A 183 -23.19 -15.49 -0.46
N LEU A 184 -22.42 -14.40 -0.38
CA LEU A 184 -21.00 -14.41 -0.71
C LEU A 184 -20.22 -15.37 0.19
N ARG A 185 -20.47 -15.35 1.51
CA ARG A 185 -19.82 -16.26 2.47
C ARG A 185 -20.11 -17.72 2.14
N GLN A 186 -21.36 -18.05 1.84
CA GLN A 186 -21.74 -19.42 1.46
C GLN A 186 -21.11 -19.84 0.13
N ALA A 187 -21.10 -18.95 -0.86
CA ALA A 187 -20.46 -19.21 -2.16
C ALA A 187 -18.97 -19.51 -2.00
N VAL A 188 -18.24 -18.72 -1.20
CA VAL A 188 -16.82 -18.95 -0.90
C VAL A 188 -16.61 -20.25 -0.12
N LEU A 189 -17.40 -20.49 0.93
CA LEU A 189 -17.26 -21.66 1.79
C LEU A 189 -17.49 -22.98 1.04
N LEU A 190 -18.47 -23.00 0.14
CA LEU A 190 -18.75 -24.15 -0.72
C LEU A 190 -17.76 -24.23 -1.90
N GLY A 191 -17.03 -23.14 -2.19
CA GLY A 191 -16.01 -23.08 -3.22
C GLY A 191 -16.56 -22.85 -4.63
N TYR A 192 -17.65 -22.08 -4.73
CA TYR A 192 -18.20 -21.62 -6.02
C TYR A 192 -17.17 -20.83 -6.85
N TYR A 193 -16.31 -20.06 -6.19
CA TYR A 193 -15.22 -19.30 -6.82
C TYR A 193 -13.90 -20.09 -6.92
N SER A 194 -13.90 -21.39 -6.64
CA SER A 194 -12.73 -22.26 -6.77
C SER A 194 -12.87 -23.13 -8.01
N GLU A 195 -11.84 -23.17 -8.86
CA GLU A 195 -11.82 -23.98 -10.07
C GLU A 195 -11.90 -25.50 -9.78
N GLU A 196 -11.46 -25.94 -8.61
CA GLU A 196 -11.37 -27.36 -8.25
C GLU A 196 -12.69 -27.98 -7.79
N ARG A 197 -13.62 -27.18 -7.23
CA ARG A 197 -14.78 -27.73 -6.50
C ARG A 197 -16.04 -27.93 -7.33
N GLY A 198 -16.14 -27.29 -8.50
CA GLY A 198 -17.22 -27.53 -9.47
C GLY A 198 -18.65 -27.22 -8.98
N ILE A 199 -18.80 -26.45 -7.90
CA ILE A 199 -20.10 -26.03 -7.36
C ILE A 199 -20.82 -25.11 -8.35
N LYS A 200 -22.10 -25.36 -8.59
CA LYS A 200 -22.92 -24.56 -9.52
C LYS A 200 -23.91 -23.69 -8.75
N ILE A 201 -24.44 -22.67 -9.43
CA ILE A 201 -25.49 -21.77 -8.88
C ILE A 201 -26.69 -22.54 -8.31
N LYS A 202 -27.03 -23.70 -8.92
CA LYS A 202 -28.12 -24.55 -8.41
C LYS A 202 -27.84 -25.11 -7.02
N ASP A 203 -26.60 -25.51 -6.75
CA ASP A 203 -26.22 -26.16 -5.50
C ASP A 203 -26.18 -25.12 -4.37
N LEU A 204 -25.74 -23.89 -4.67
CA LEU A 204 -25.86 -22.74 -3.77
C LEU A 204 -27.33 -22.36 -3.51
N ALA A 205 -28.16 -22.33 -4.55
CA ALA A 205 -29.56 -21.98 -4.41
C ALA A 205 -30.31 -22.98 -3.52
N GLU A 206 -30.02 -24.27 -3.69
CA GLU A 206 -30.55 -25.35 -2.83
C GLU A 206 -30.07 -25.22 -1.38
N SER A 207 -28.77 -24.94 -1.15
CA SER A 207 -28.22 -24.82 0.21
C SER A 207 -28.81 -23.65 0.99
N MET A 208 -29.23 -22.58 0.32
CA MET A 208 -29.81 -21.39 0.93
C MET A 208 -31.34 -21.30 0.81
N GLY A 209 -32.00 -22.32 0.26
CA GLY A 209 -33.46 -22.37 0.09
C GLY A 209 -34.02 -21.29 -0.84
N MET A 210 -33.29 -20.94 -1.90
CA MET A 210 -33.63 -19.87 -2.85
C MET A 210 -33.89 -20.39 -4.26
N ALA A 211 -34.62 -19.61 -5.07
CA ALA A 211 -34.72 -19.88 -6.50
C ALA A 211 -33.36 -19.61 -7.19
N ARG A 212 -33.04 -20.41 -8.21
CA ARG A 212 -31.79 -20.27 -9.00
C ARG A 212 -31.61 -18.88 -9.60
N SER A 213 -32.70 -18.29 -10.09
CA SER A 213 -32.70 -16.92 -10.64
C SER A 213 -32.36 -15.87 -9.56
N THR A 214 -32.88 -16.04 -8.34
CA THR A 214 -32.59 -15.14 -7.22
C THR A 214 -31.13 -15.28 -6.75
N MET A 215 -30.62 -16.51 -6.66
CA MET A 215 -29.21 -16.75 -6.33
C MET A 215 -28.28 -16.12 -7.37
N GLY A 216 -28.54 -16.33 -8.66
CA GLY A 216 -27.78 -15.69 -9.73
C GLY A 216 -27.85 -14.16 -9.71
N GLY A 217 -29.02 -13.60 -9.35
CA GLY A 217 -29.18 -12.16 -9.15
C GLY A 217 -28.32 -11.61 -8.02
N HIS A 218 -28.28 -12.29 -6.86
CA HIS A 218 -27.41 -11.88 -5.76
C HIS A 218 -25.94 -11.95 -6.14
N LEU A 219 -25.48 -13.07 -6.73
CA LEU A 219 -24.08 -13.23 -7.14
C LEU A 219 -23.66 -12.14 -8.13
N LYS A 220 -24.50 -11.85 -9.14
CA LYS A 220 -24.21 -10.79 -10.11
C LYS A 220 -24.09 -9.41 -9.46
N LEU A 221 -24.99 -9.07 -8.54
CA LEU A 221 -24.91 -7.80 -7.81
C LEU A 221 -23.68 -7.73 -6.90
N ILE A 222 -23.34 -8.84 -6.25
CA ILE A 222 -22.14 -8.94 -5.41
C ILE A 222 -20.89 -8.70 -6.27
N GLU A 223 -20.76 -9.41 -7.38
CA GLU A 223 -19.63 -9.30 -8.31
C GLU A 223 -19.51 -7.88 -8.86
N GLN A 224 -20.62 -7.25 -9.22
CA GLN A 224 -20.62 -5.85 -9.68
C GLN A 224 -20.14 -4.89 -8.59
N SER A 225 -20.68 -4.98 -7.36
CA SER A 225 -20.28 -4.12 -6.25
C SER A 225 -18.80 -4.31 -5.89
N VAL A 226 -18.33 -5.56 -5.84
CA VAL A 226 -16.95 -5.90 -5.52
C VAL A 226 -16.01 -5.40 -6.61
N MET A 227 -16.30 -5.67 -7.89
CA MET A 227 -15.43 -5.24 -9.00
C MET A 227 -15.37 -3.72 -9.16
N SER A 228 -16.50 -3.02 -8.97
CA SER A 228 -16.50 -1.55 -8.94
C SER A 228 -15.59 -1.03 -7.85
N LYS A 229 -15.64 -1.64 -6.65
CA LYS A 229 -14.80 -1.23 -5.53
C LYS A 229 -13.33 -1.54 -5.77
N VAL A 230 -13.02 -2.69 -6.39
CA VAL A 230 -11.65 -3.05 -6.79
C VAL A 230 -11.08 -2.01 -7.75
N VAL A 231 -11.84 -1.58 -8.78
CA VAL A 231 -11.40 -0.53 -9.71
C VAL A 231 -11.16 0.78 -8.98
N ASP A 232 -12.09 1.21 -8.13
CA ASP A 232 -11.95 2.44 -7.34
C ASP A 232 -10.70 2.42 -6.43
N ASP A 233 -10.32 1.24 -5.92
CA ASP A 233 -9.16 1.07 -5.03
C ASP A 233 -7.82 0.97 -5.79
N ILE A 234 -7.84 0.54 -7.06
CA ILE A 234 -6.63 0.39 -7.89
C ILE A 234 -6.27 1.70 -8.62
N GLY A 235 -7.25 2.58 -8.90
CA GLY A 235 -7.04 3.88 -9.55
C GLY A 235 -7.38 3.87 -11.02
#